data_AF-W3XQN5-F1
#
_entry.id   AF-W3XQN5-F1
#
_cell.length_a   1.000
_cell.length_b   1.000
_cell.length_c   1.000
_cell.angle_alpha   90.00
_cell.angle_beta   90.00
_cell.angle_gamma   90.00
#
_symmetry.space_group_name_H-M   'P 1'
#
loop_
_entity.id
_entity.type
_entity.pdbx_description
1 polymer ?
#
loop_
_entity_poly.entity_id
_entity_poly.type
_entity_poly.pdbx_seq_one_letter_code
_entity_poly.pdbx_strand_id
1 'polypeptide(L)'
;MIGAVKDQVHDKESTRYHPHDIEPWTPHSFWPVPEATEDSVLLLWATPEGPFPPMMDNAFFTTILRYISDITEKKVKMDIPQIMINQHESESCVIMFPGAWWLGPLRWWIPWKVQAFLSLLAAWQGKHGLMKEYVAPEDWRAYMEGKKLS
;
A
#
# COMPACT_ATOMS: atom_id res chain seq x y z
N MET A 1 -20.09 -19.76 8.72
CA MET A 1 -19.22 -19.98 9.91
C MET A 1 -17.80 -19.91 9.41
N ILE A 2 -16.90 -19.18 10.08
CA ILE A 2 -15.56 -18.87 9.55
C ILE A 2 -14.53 -19.49 10.47
N GLY A 3 -13.57 -20.23 9.91
CA GLY A 3 -12.41 -20.74 10.64
C GLY A 3 -11.17 -19.91 10.29
N ALA A 4 -10.37 -19.57 11.30
CA ALA A 4 -9.01 -19.07 11.11
C ALA A 4 -8.02 -20.12 11.65
N VAL A 5 -6.83 -20.25 11.04
CA VAL A 5 -5.85 -21.35 11.34
C VAL A 5 -5.31 -21.28 12.77
N LYS A 6 -5.53 -20.16 13.46
CA LYS A 6 -5.06 -19.96 14.84
C LYS A 6 -6.12 -19.50 15.84
N ASP A 7 -7.26 -18.99 15.38
CA ASP A 7 -8.25 -18.40 16.25
C ASP A 7 -9.64 -18.93 15.93
N GLN A 8 -10.47 -18.92 16.96
CA GLN A 8 -11.67 -19.70 17.14
C GLN A 8 -12.66 -19.65 15.97
N VAL A 9 -13.55 -20.63 15.93
CA VAL A 9 -14.67 -20.65 14.98
C VAL A 9 -15.59 -19.47 15.28
N HIS A 10 -15.70 -18.54 14.34
CA HIS A 10 -16.53 -17.35 14.48
C HIS A 10 -17.88 -17.55 13.77
N ASP A 11 -18.97 -17.31 14.50
CA ASP A 11 -20.35 -17.39 14.01
C ASP A 11 -20.99 -16.00 13.90
N LYS A 12 -22.14 -15.94 13.20
CA LYS A 12 -22.85 -14.68 12.96
C LYS A 12 -23.28 -13.98 14.27
N GLU A 13 -23.47 -14.72 15.35
CA GLU A 13 -23.92 -14.15 16.63
C GLU A 13 -22.76 -13.57 17.44
N SER A 14 -21.60 -14.23 17.47
CA SER A 14 -20.38 -13.76 18.15
C SER A 14 -19.78 -12.53 17.48
N THR A 15 -19.74 -12.48 16.14
CA THR A 15 -19.07 -11.37 15.43
C THR A 15 -19.97 -10.17 15.13
N ARG A 16 -21.28 -10.24 15.41
CA ARG A 16 -22.21 -9.14 15.13
C ARG A 16 -21.97 -7.93 16.04
N TYR A 17 -21.56 -8.17 17.29
CA TYR A 17 -21.30 -7.11 18.29
C TYR A 17 -19.82 -6.97 18.64
N HIS A 18 -19.02 -8.01 18.39
CA HIS A 18 -17.58 -8.00 18.60
C HIS A 18 -16.87 -8.45 17.31
N PRO A 19 -16.55 -7.51 16.41
CA PRO A 19 -15.72 -7.81 15.25
C PRO A 19 -14.42 -8.47 15.68
N HIS A 20 -13.92 -9.43 14.90
CA HIS A 20 -12.61 -9.98 15.12
C HIS A 20 -11.56 -9.00 14.60
N ASP A 21 -10.85 -8.35 15.51
CA ASP A 21 -9.79 -7.41 15.17
C ASP A 21 -8.49 -8.17 14.90
N ILE A 22 -7.96 -7.96 13.71
CA ILE A 22 -6.69 -8.55 13.29
C ILE A 22 -5.60 -7.52 13.52
N GLU A 23 -4.64 -7.86 14.38
CA GLU A 23 -3.52 -6.97 14.65
C GLU A 23 -2.69 -6.73 13.38
N PRO A 24 -2.16 -5.49 13.19
CA PRO A 24 -1.30 -5.17 12.05
C PRO A 24 -0.15 -6.18 11.88
N TRP A 25 0.14 -6.54 10.63
CA TRP A 25 1.22 -7.46 10.25
C TRP A 25 1.07 -8.90 10.73
N THR A 26 -0.04 -9.25 11.39
CA THR A 26 -0.31 -10.63 11.79
C THR A 26 -0.70 -11.45 10.56
N PRO A 27 0.04 -12.53 10.22
CA PRO A 27 -0.35 -13.41 9.12
C PRO A 27 -1.71 -14.04 9.42
N HIS A 28 -2.70 -13.77 8.57
CA HIS A 28 -4.06 -14.26 8.73
C HIS A 28 -4.55 -14.91 7.44
N SER A 29 -5.42 -15.91 7.60
CA SER A 29 -6.09 -16.57 6.48
C SER A 29 -7.47 -17.00 6.97
N PHE A 30 -8.49 -16.66 6.18
CA PHE A 30 -9.88 -16.93 6.47
C PHE A 30 -10.40 -17.91 5.41
N TRP A 31 -11.14 -18.92 5.84
CA TRP A 31 -11.94 -19.76 4.94
C TRP A 31 -13.33 -19.99 5.53
N PRO A 32 -14.33 -20.22 4.67
CA PRO A 32 -15.57 -20.82 5.12
C PRO A 32 -15.27 -22.17 5.79
N VAL A 33 -15.88 -22.41 6.95
CA VAL A 33 -15.78 -23.71 7.62
C VAL A 33 -16.30 -24.80 6.69
N PRO A 34 -15.54 -25.89 6.45
CA PRO A 34 -15.91 -26.93 5.49
C PRO A 34 -17.28 -27.57 5.78
N GLU A 35 -17.69 -27.61 7.04
CA GLU A 35 -18.95 -28.20 7.51
C GLU A 35 -20.14 -27.23 7.44
N ALA A 36 -19.96 -26.01 6.92
CA ALA A 36 -21.05 -25.05 6.78
C ALA A 36 -22.08 -25.54 5.76
N THR A 37 -23.34 -25.67 6.19
CA THR A 37 -24.48 -26.08 5.35
C THR A 37 -25.08 -24.93 4.53
N GLU A 38 -24.61 -23.70 4.75
CA GLU A 38 -25.05 -22.49 4.08
C GLU A 38 -23.85 -21.68 3.57
N ASP A 39 -24.08 -20.88 2.52
CA ASP A 39 -23.09 -19.95 2.00
C ASP A 39 -22.63 -18.97 3.09
N SER A 40 -21.31 -18.77 3.16
CA SER A 40 -20.70 -17.86 4.13
C SER A 40 -20.41 -16.51 3.50
N VAL A 41 -20.92 -15.44 4.12
CA VAL A 41 -20.63 -14.06 3.75
C VAL A 41 -19.55 -13.52 4.69
N LEU A 42 -18.45 -13.04 4.12
CA LEU A 42 -17.34 -12.41 4.83
C LEU A 42 -17.46 -10.90 4.69
N LEU A 43 -17.65 -10.19 5.80
CA LEU A 43 -17.61 -8.73 5.85
C LEU A 43 -16.25 -8.30 6.36
N LEU A 44 -15.42 -7.72 5.48
CA LEU A 44 -14.11 -7.20 5.83
C LEU A 44 -14.15 -5.67 5.81
N TRP A 45 -13.66 -5.05 6.87
CA TRP A 45 -13.44 -3.62 6.93
C TRP A 45 -11.99 -3.37 7.31
N ALA A 46 -11.28 -2.59 6.51
CA ALA A 46 -9.93 -2.15 6.80
C ALA A 46 -9.94 -0.62 6.86
N THR A 47 -9.72 -0.07 8.05
CA THR A 47 -9.53 1.37 8.19
C THR A 47 -8.04 1.66 8.03
N PRO A 48 -7.62 2.64 7.20
CA PRO A 48 -6.22 3.05 7.08
C PRO A 48 -5.70 3.77 8.35
N GLU A 49 -6.52 3.90 9.38
CA GLU A 49 -6.19 4.52 10.65
C GLU A 49 -5.32 3.58 11.50
N GLY A 50 -4.01 3.80 11.45
CA GLY A 50 -3.03 3.16 12.33
C GLY A 50 -1.73 3.96 12.38
N PRO A 51 -0.77 3.59 13.25
CA PRO A 51 0.59 4.15 13.24
C PRO A 51 1.39 3.61 12.04
N PHE A 52 0.76 3.48 10.88
CA PHE A 52 1.48 3.24 9.65
C PHE A 52 2.41 4.44 9.41
N PRO A 53 3.59 4.23 8.82
CA PRO A 53 4.41 5.35 8.39
C PRO A 53 3.51 6.30 7.59
N PRO A 54 3.53 7.61 7.86
CA PRO A 54 2.58 8.61 7.32
C PRO A 54 2.62 8.76 5.78
N MET A 55 3.28 7.84 5.09
CA MET A 55 3.65 7.88 3.68
C MET A 55 2.80 6.92 2.81
N MET A 56 1.98 6.04 3.40
CA MET A 56 1.02 5.16 2.69
C MET A 56 -0.42 5.43 3.11
N ASP A 57 -0.82 6.69 3.07
CA ASP A 57 -2.17 7.13 3.39
C ASP A 57 -3.09 7.11 2.16
N ASN A 58 -4.35 7.50 2.34
CA ASN A 58 -5.33 7.60 1.25
C ASN A 58 -4.85 8.55 0.14
N ALA A 59 -4.20 9.67 0.49
CA ALA A 59 -3.68 10.63 -0.47
C ALA A 59 -2.60 9.99 -1.36
N PHE A 60 -1.68 9.19 -0.80
CA PHE A 60 -0.70 8.43 -1.56
C PHE A 60 -1.35 7.44 -2.52
N PHE A 61 -2.30 6.61 -2.06
CA PHE A 61 -2.97 5.63 -2.92
C PHE A 61 -3.77 6.29 -4.04
N THR A 62 -4.49 7.37 -3.72
CA THR A 62 -5.23 8.15 -4.73
C THR A 62 -4.29 8.74 -5.77
N THR A 63 -3.14 9.26 -5.34
CA THR A 63 -2.13 9.85 -6.22
C THR A 63 -1.56 8.81 -7.18
N ILE A 64 -1.08 7.67 -6.67
CA ILE A 64 -0.43 6.66 -7.49
C ILE A 64 -1.42 5.97 -8.43
N LEU A 65 -2.64 5.67 -7.97
CA LEU A 65 -3.66 5.01 -8.79
C LEU A 65 -4.15 5.92 -9.91
N ARG A 66 -4.41 7.20 -9.63
CA ARG A 66 -4.79 8.17 -10.67
C ARG A 66 -3.67 8.37 -11.68
N TYR A 67 -2.43 8.48 -11.21
CA TYR A 67 -1.28 8.62 -12.10
C TYR A 67 -1.09 7.43 -13.04
N ILE A 68 -1.21 6.20 -12.51
CA ILE A 68 -1.14 4.98 -13.32
C ILE A 68 -2.31 4.93 -14.30
N SER A 69 -3.52 5.33 -13.89
CA SER A 69 -4.68 5.45 -14.77
C SER A 69 -4.39 6.39 -15.94
N ASP A 70 -3.87 7.59 -15.66
CA ASP A 70 -3.56 8.59 -16.69
C ASP A 70 -2.42 8.17 -17.62
N ILE A 71 -1.42 7.45 -17.13
CA ILE A 71 -0.37 6.83 -17.98
C ILE A 71 -0.99 5.78 -18.90
N THR A 72 -1.87 4.94 -18.35
CA THR A 72 -2.51 3.84 -19.10
C THR A 72 -3.43 4.39 -20.19
N GLU A 73 -4.16 5.46 -19.88
CA GLU A 73 -5.00 6.22 -20.80
C GLU A 73 -4.20 7.12 -21.76
N LYS A 74 -2.86 7.14 -21.64
CA LYS A 74 -1.92 7.94 -22.45
C LYS A 74 -2.15 9.45 -22.35
N LYS A 75 -2.79 9.92 -21.28
CA LYS A 75 -2.97 11.35 -20.97
C LYS A 75 -1.65 11.98 -20.51
N VAL A 76 -0.82 11.20 -19.81
CA VAL A 76 0.47 11.64 -19.27
C VAL A 76 1.56 10.65 -19.69
N LYS A 77 2.77 11.15 -19.97
CA LYS A 77 3.94 10.28 -20.23
C LYS A 77 4.50 9.78 -18.91
N MET A 78 4.84 8.49 -18.86
CA MET A 78 5.44 7.88 -17.69
C MET A 78 6.80 8.52 -17.37
N ASP A 79 6.91 9.11 -16.17
CA ASP A 79 8.14 9.71 -15.66
C ASP A 79 8.78 8.77 -14.63
N ILE A 80 9.89 8.13 -15.04
CA ILE A 80 10.57 7.11 -14.23
C ILE A 80 11.05 7.69 -12.88
N PRO A 81 11.74 8.84 -12.82
CA PRO A 81 12.07 9.51 -11.55
C PRO A 81 10.88 9.73 -10.62
N GLN A 82 9.70 10.10 -11.15
CA GLN A 82 8.49 10.31 -10.33
C GLN A 82 7.98 8.99 -9.71
N ILE A 83 8.06 7.90 -10.47
CA ILE A 83 7.71 6.57 -9.95
C ILE A 83 8.69 6.14 -8.86
N MET A 84 9.99 6.42 -9.05
CA MET A 84 11.03 6.04 -8.09
C MET A 84 10.95 6.81 -6.78
N ILE A 85 10.59 8.09 -6.80
CA ILE A 85 10.38 8.86 -5.56
C ILE A 85 9.14 8.38 -4.80
N ASN A 86 8.03 8.08 -5.50
CA ASN A 86 6.83 7.50 -4.88
C ASN A 86 7.13 6.15 -4.21
N GLN A 87 7.92 5.30 -4.88
CA GLN A 87 8.34 4.01 -4.34
C GLN A 87 9.29 4.15 -3.15
N HIS A 88 10.24 5.09 -3.23
CA HIS A 88 11.17 5.38 -2.14
C HIS A 88 10.47 5.92 -0.89
N GLU A 89 9.51 6.84 -1.05
CA GLU A 89 8.73 7.39 0.05
C GLU A 89 7.77 6.36 0.68
N SER A 90 7.23 5.43 -0.09
CA SER A 90 6.35 4.37 0.44
C SER A 90 7.11 3.17 1.03
N GLU A 91 8.45 3.21 1.05
CA GLU A 91 9.33 2.05 1.33
C GLU A 91 8.98 0.80 0.49
N SER A 92 8.21 0.97 -0.59
CA SER A 92 7.78 -0.13 -1.43
C SER A 92 8.86 -0.39 -2.47
N CYS A 93 9.35 -1.63 -2.50
CA CYS A 93 10.27 -2.05 -3.55
C CYS A 93 9.47 -2.62 -4.71
N VAL A 94 9.60 -2.03 -5.90
CA VAL A 94 9.26 -2.79 -7.11
C VAL A 94 10.29 -3.88 -7.27
N ILE A 95 9.82 -5.11 -7.31
CA ILE A 95 10.65 -6.28 -7.64
C ILE A 95 11.02 -6.15 -9.11
N MET A 96 12.11 -5.43 -9.42
CA MET A 96 12.52 -5.18 -10.80
C MET A 96 13.02 -6.46 -11.49
N PHE A 97 13.44 -7.49 -10.74
CA PHE A 97 13.99 -8.73 -11.30
C PHE A 97 13.68 -9.98 -10.46
N PRO A 98 12.42 -10.43 -10.39
CA PRO A 98 12.05 -11.59 -9.57
C PRO A 98 12.72 -12.90 -10.05
N GLY A 99 13.04 -13.00 -11.34
CA GLY A 99 13.64 -14.19 -11.96
C GLY A 99 15.16 -14.30 -11.86
N ALA A 100 15.87 -13.28 -11.35
CA ALA A 100 17.34 -13.26 -11.29
C ALA A 100 17.86 -14.00 -10.04
N TRP A 101 17.68 -15.32 -9.98
CA TRP A 101 18.10 -16.16 -8.85
C TRP A 101 19.62 -16.29 -8.69
N TRP A 102 20.37 -16.11 -9.77
CA TRP A 102 21.83 -16.20 -9.81
C TRP A 102 22.55 -15.00 -9.16
N LEU A 103 21.86 -13.87 -8.96
CA LEU A 103 22.39 -12.68 -8.27
C LEU A 103 22.31 -12.77 -6.74
N GLY A 104 21.76 -13.86 -6.19
CA GLY A 104 21.66 -14.07 -4.74
C GLY A 104 20.96 -12.90 -4.01
N PRO A 105 21.39 -12.51 -2.80
CA PRO A 105 20.83 -11.38 -2.05
C PRO A 105 21.02 -10.02 -2.75
N LEU A 106 21.99 -9.91 -3.66
CA LEU A 106 22.33 -8.69 -4.38
C LEU A 106 21.20 -8.22 -5.31
N ARG A 107 20.34 -9.15 -5.75
CA ARG A 107 19.15 -8.85 -6.57
C ARG A 107 18.15 -7.93 -5.87
N TRP A 108 18.20 -7.84 -4.54
CA TRP A 108 17.35 -6.97 -3.72
C TRP A 108 18.07 -5.67 -3.34
N TRP A 109 19.38 -5.74 -3.14
CA TRP A 109 20.19 -4.62 -2.67
C TRP A 109 20.50 -3.59 -3.77
N ILE A 110 20.74 -4.05 -5.01
CA ILE A 110 21.03 -3.17 -6.14
C ILE A 110 19.80 -2.30 -6.47
N PRO A 111 18.57 -2.84 -6.61
CA PRO A 111 17.39 -2.03 -6.84
C PRO A 111 17.17 -0.97 -5.75
N TRP A 112 17.44 -1.30 -4.48
CA TRP A 112 17.33 -0.35 -3.37
C TRP A 112 18.28 0.85 -3.52
N LYS A 113 19.54 0.62 -3.87
CA LYS A 113 20.52 1.71 -4.07
C LYS A 113 20.19 2.54 -5.31
N VAL A 114 19.73 1.89 -6.39
CA VAL A 114 19.30 2.57 -7.60
C VAL A 114 18.05 3.42 -7.35
N GLN A 115 17.08 2.88 -6.61
CA GLN A 115 15.86 3.58 -6.21
C GLN A 115 16.18 4.80 -5.34
N ALA A 116 17.06 4.66 -4.35
CA ALA A 116 17.52 5.79 -3.51
C ALA A 116 18.29 6.85 -4.31
N PHE A 117 19.07 6.44 -5.31
CA PHE A 117 19.79 7.36 -6.17
C PHE A 117 18.85 8.14 -7.10
N LEU A 118 17.88 7.45 -7.72
CA LEU A 118 16.89 8.06 -8.60
C LEU A 118 15.90 8.93 -7.82
N SER A 119 15.54 8.57 -6.59
CA SER A 119 14.72 9.42 -5.71
C SER A 119 15.44 10.70 -5.33
N LEU A 120 16.76 10.64 -5.06
CA LEU A 120 17.57 11.84 -4.82
C LEU A 120 17.59 12.78 -6.04
N LEU A 121 17.76 12.22 -7.24
CA LEU A 121 17.69 13.00 -8.48
C LEU A 121 16.30 13.62 -8.71
N ALA A 122 15.23 12.88 -8.38
CA ALA A 122 13.87 13.39 -8.44
C ALA A 122 13.65 14.54 -7.44
N ALA A 123 14.13 14.40 -6.21
CA ALA A 123 14.08 15.45 -5.19
C ALA A 123 14.85 16.71 -5.63
N TRP A 124 16.02 16.54 -6.27
CA TRP A 124 16.77 17.66 -6.87
C TRP A 124 16.04 18.33 -8.04
N GLN A 125 15.18 17.59 -8.75
CA GLN A 125 14.29 18.15 -9.78
C GLN A 125 13.03 18.82 -9.19
N GLY A 126 12.87 18.84 -7.86
CA GLY A 126 11.69 19.38 -7.19
C GLY A 126 10.45 18.49 -7.28
N LYS A 127 10.64 17.20 -7.59
CA LYS A 127 9.57 16.20 -7.54
C LYS A 127 9.37 15.72 -6.11
N HIS A 128 8.14 15.41 -5.77
CA HIS A 128 7.71 14.95 -4.45
C HIS A 128 6.93 13.65 -4.58
N GLY A 129 6.87 12.81 -3.53
CA GLY A 129 6.09 11.58 -3.55
C GLY A 129 4.58 11.80 -3.66
N LEU A 130 4.10 12.98 -3.26
CA LEU A 130 2.73 13.43 -3.53
C LEU A 130 2.74 14.41 -4.72
N MET A 131 1.75 14.27 -5.61
CA MET A 131 1.62 15.13 -6.78
C MET A 131 0.42 16.05 -6.61
N LYS A 132 0.67 17.36 -6.63
CA LYS A 132 -0.33 18.41 -6.43
C LYS A 132 -1.58 18.28 -7.31
N GLU A 133 -1.44 17.70 -8.49
CA GLU A 133 -2.52 17.53 -9.47
C GLU A 133 -3.56 16.49 -9.05
N TYR A 134 -3.16 15.53 -8.21
CA TYR A 134 -3.97 14.36 -7.88
C TYR A 134 -4.49 14.35 -6.44
N VAL A 135 -4.09 15.34 -5.64
CA VAL A 135 -4.33 15.46 -4.19
C VAL A 135 -5.25 16.65 -3.91
N ALA A 136 -6.06 16.56 -2.86
CA ALA A 136 -6.88 17.70 -2.43
C ALA A 136 -5.98 18.88 -2.00
N PRO A 137 -6.40 20.14 -2.20
CA PRO A 137 -5.58 21.30 -1.83
C PRO A 137 -5.22 21.37 -0.33
N GLU A 138 -6.06 20.78 0.51
CA GLU A 138 -5.88 20.72 1.97
C GLU A 138 -4.78 19.72 2.35
N ASP A 139 -4.85 18.51 1.79
CA ASP A 139 -3.84 17.46 1.94
C ASP A 139 -2.48 17.88 1.38
N TRP A 140 -2.44 18.59 0.24
CA TRP A 140 -1.20 19.11 -0.31
C TRP A 140 -0.51 20.11 0.63
N ARG A 141 -1.29 20.99 1.29
CA ARG A 141 -0.76 21.93 2.28
C ARG A 141 -0.26 21.21 3.52
N ALA A 142 -1.01 20.22 4.00
CA ALA A 142 -0.60 19.41 5.14
C ALA A 142 0.71 18.65 4.87
N TYR A 143 0.89 18.10 3.66
CA TYR A 143 2.13 17.46 3.23
C TYR A 143 3.32 18.42 3.21
N MET A 144 3.16 19.60 2.61
CA MET A 144 4.23 20.62 2.56
C MET A 144 4.60 21.18 3.94
N GLU A 145 3.64 21.21 4.86
CA GLU A 145 3.84 21.63 6.26
C GLU A 145 4.38 20.50 7.15
N GLY A 146 4.57 19.28 6.62
CA GLY A 146 4.99 18.11 7.40
C GLY A 146 3.98 17.67 8.45
N LYS A 147 2.71 18.05 8.30
CA LYS A 147 1.61 17.67 9.18
C LYS A 147 1.04 16.32 8.76
N LYS A 148 0.47 15.60 9.73
CA LYS A 148 -0.21 14.33 9.48
C LYS A 148 -1.40 14.58 8.54
N LEU A 149 -1.41 13.86 7.42
CA LEU A 149 -2.52 13.86 6.46
C LEU A 149 -3.73 13.20 7.15
N SER A 150 -4.94 13.77 6.94
CA SER A 150 -6.16 13.35 7.63
C SER A 150 -6.78 12.12 7.01
#